data_AF-A0A2M7VFC5-F1
#
_entry.id   AF-A0A2M7VFC5-F1
#
_cell.length_a   1.000
_cell.length_b   1.000
_cell.length_c   1.000
_cell.angle_alpha   90.00
_cell.angle_beta   90.00
_cell.angle_gamma   90.00
#
_symmetry.space_group_name_H-M   'P 1'
#
loop_
_entity.id
_entity.type
_entity.pdbx_description
1 polymer ?
#
loop_
_entity_poly.entity_id
_entity_poly.type
_entity_poly.pdbx_seq_one_letter_code
_entity_poly.pdbx_strand_id
1 'polypeptide(L)'
;MTENNWSQRILLNITTCPNFSYQYKIREADRMGERTVACFPEFVGIGERKKLYLALNHSKITTVPFVHIRDDFQSWELDYFWNQYQTRYFNVHEGSLVHLKSWPQKYWPHMYIEFNYNNRIPASLLVNLNKVGGFCLDFSHLWSARDRGVLEWEVINKLIKKYPVGCNHLNGYSHRRRYDLHYVRSINQLSYLREIPLKYFGHYLALEMNNSLASQQKYKNYIIGLLNKYSHS
;
A
#
# COMPACT_ATOMS: atom_id res chain seq x y z
N MET A 1 -2.52 -25.39 9.33
CA MET A 1 -2.88 -23.98 9.10
C MET A 1 -1.71 -23.14 9.59
N THR A 2 -0.99 -22.50 8.68
CA THR A 2 0.13 -21.60 9.01
C THR A 2 -0.38 -20.48 9.91
N GLU A 3 0.21 -20.31 11.09
CA GLU A 3 -0.05 -19.16 11.95
C GLU A 3 0.00 -17.88 11.09
N ASN A 4 -1.04 -17.05 11.18
CA ASN A 4 -1.05 -15.75 10.53
C ASN A 4 0.02 -14.87 11.20
N ASN A 5 1.25 -14.88 10.68
CA ASN A 5 2.32 -14.03 11.18
C ASN A 5 2.13 -12.58 10.70
N TRP A 6 1.11 -11.90 11.25
CA TRP A 6 0.79 -10.52 10.93
C TRP A 6 1.96 -9.56 11.19
N SER A 7 2.82 -9.87 12.17
CA SER A 7 4.00 -9.06 12.46
C SER A 7 5.00 -8.97 11.30
N GLN A 8 5.15 -10.04 10.53
CA GLN A 8 6.00 -10.06 9.33
C GLN A 8 5.30 -9.47 8.10
N ARG A 9 3.96 -9.56 8.05
CA ARG A 9 3.16 -9.13 6.88
C ARG A 9 2.79 -7.65 6.90
N ILE A 10 2.63 -7.05 8.08
CA ILE A 10 2.32 -5.63 8.22
C ILE A 10 3.61 -4.81 8.20
N LEU A 11 3.75 -3.93 7.22
CA LEU A 11 4.97 -3.17 6.96
C LEU A 11 4.79 -1.72 7.43
N LEU A 12 5.80 -1.19 8.11
CA LEU A 12 5.95 0.26 8.26
C LEU A 12 6.31 0.86 6.89
N ASN A 13 6.05 2.14 6.67
CA ASN A 13 6.34 2.80 5.40
C ASN A 13 7.37 3.92 5.49
N ILE A 14 8.08 4.08 4.39
CA ILE A 14 8.71 5.34 3.99
C ILE A 14 7.82 5.98 2.91
N THR A 15 7.06 7.00 3.27
CA THR A 15 6.30 7.80 2.30
C THR A 15 7.02 9.08 1.92
N THR A 16 6.93 9.44 0.65
CA THR A 16 7.14 10.81 0.22
C THR A 16 5.81 11.53 0.39
N CYS A 17 5.80 12.71 1.02
CA CYS A 17 4.60 13.52 1.19
C CYS A 17 5.05 14.98 1.21
N PRO A 18 4.32 15.93 0.59
CA PRO A 18 4.72 17.34 0.57
C PRO A 18 4.99 17.92 1.97
N ASN A 19 4.28 17.43 2.98
CA ASN A 19 4.33 17.95 4.35
C ASN A 19 5.27 17.17 5.29
N PHE A 20 5.82 16.03 4.86
CA PHE A 20 6.61 15.16 5.73
C PHE A 20 7.87 14.64 5.03
N SER A 21 9.02 14.82 5.67
CA SER A 21 10.31 14.42 5.09
C SER A 21 10.52 12.91 5.16
N TYR A 22 10.65 12.26 4.00
CA TYR A 22 11.05 10.85 3.92
C TYR A 22 12.42 10.59 4.56
N GLN A 23 13.32 11.58 4.53
CA GLN A 23 14.66 11.45 5.13
C GLN A 23 14.58 11.28 6.65
N TYR A 24 13.62 11.95 7.30
CA TYR A 24 13.39 11.75 8.73
C TYR A 24 12.95 10.31 9.01
N LYS A 25 12.04 9.75 8.21
CA LYS A 25 11.57 8.36 8.35
C LYS A 25 12.70 7.36 8.13
N ILE A 26 13.57 7.56 7.13
CA ILE A 26 14.73 6.70 6.90
C ILE A 26 15.68 6.71 8.12
N ARG A 27 16.01 7.90 8.64
CA ARG A 27 16.84 8.01 9.86
C ARG A 27 16.15 7.38 11.08
N GLU A 28 14.83 7.49 11.16
CA GLU A 28 14.07 6.83 12.22
C GLU A 28 14.14 5.31 12.10
N ALA A 29 14.06 4.74 10.89
CA ALA A 29 14.22 3.31 10.64
C ALA A 29 15.59 2.83 11.12
N ASP A 30 16.65 3.56 10.78
CA ASP A 30 18.02 3.23 11.17
C ASP A 30 18.24 3.23 12.68
N ARG A 31 17.57 4.15 13.40
CA ARG A 31 17.59 4.23 14.88
C ARG A 31 16.79 3.10 15.51
N MET A 32 15.65 2.75 14.92
CA MET A 32 14.80 1.65 15.38
C MET A 32 15.36 0.26 15.03
N GLY A 33 16.36 0.21 14.14
CA GLY A 33 16.88 -1.05 13.61
C GLY A 33 15.91 -1.74 12.64
N GLU A 34 14.95 -1.00 12.08
CA GLU A 34 14.01 -1.52 11.10
C GLU A 34 14.73 -1.75 9.76
N ARG A 35 14.65 -2.97 9.25
CA ARG A 35 15.33 -3.40 8.02
C ARG A 35 14.37 -3.65 6.86
N THR A 36 13.09 -3.81 7.16
CA THR A 36 12.05 -4.14 6.19
C THR A 36 10.94 -3.10 6.24
N VAL A 37 10.76 -2.37 5.14
CA VAL A 37 9.73 -1.32 5.04
C VAL A 37 9.01 -1.41 3.70
N ALA A 38 7.82 -0.84 3.61
CA ALA A 38 7.23 -0.48 2.32
C ALA A 38 7.71 0.92 1.89
N CYS A 39 7.74 1.20 0.58
CA CYS A 39 8.19 2.49 0.05
C CYS A 39 7.12 3.11 -0.86
N PHE A 40 6.82 4.39 -0.65
CA PHE A 40 5.77 5.12 -1.37
C PHE A 40 6.39 6.38 -1.99
N PRO A 41 7.10 6.26 -3.13
CA PRO A 41 7.71 7.38 -3.83
C PRO A 41 6.73 8.28 -4.61
N GLU A 42 5.43 8.01 -4.55
CA GLU A 42 4.40 8.58 -5.43
C GLU A 42 4.30 10.12 -5.43
N PHE A 43 4.50 10.79 -4.29
CA PHE A 43 4.31 12.25 -4.22
C PHE A 43 5.48 13.08 -4.78
N VAL A 44 6.52 12.45 -5.32
CA VAL A 44 7.70 13.17 -5.83
C VAL A 44 8.10 12.71 -7.23
N GLY A 45 8.60 13.66 -8.02
CA GLY A 45 9.12 13.39 -9.36
C GLY A 45 10.50 12.72 -9.35
N ILE A 46 10.94 12.28 -10.53
CA ILE A 46 12.18 11.51 -10.74
C ILE A 46 13.43 12.10 -10.08
N GLY A 47 13.58 13.44 -10.08
CA GLY A 47 14.73 14.11 -9.46
C GLY A 47 14.81 13.88 -7.95
N GLU A 48 13.67 13.96 -7.25
CA GLU A 48 13.60 13.66 -5.82
C GLU A 48 13.57 12.16 -5.53
N ARG A 49 12.98 11.33 -6.39
CA ARG A 49 13.06 9.87 -6.26
C ARG A 49 14.51 9.38 -6.29
N LYS A 50 15.37 9.95 -7.15
CA LYS A 50 16.80 9.64 -7.13
C LYS A 50 17.47 9.97 -5.79
N LYS A 51 17.09 11.08 -5.14
CA LYS A 51 17.59 11.43 -3.80
C LYS A 51 17.06 10.47 -2.73
N LEU A 52 15.79 10.07 -2.83
CA LEU A 52 15.22 9.00 -2.00
C LEU A 52 16.00 7.70 -2.14
N TYR A 53 16.29 7.25 -3.37
CA TYR A 53 17.04 6.01 -3.62
C TYR A 53 18.46 6.09 -3.07
N LEU A 54 19.14 7.23 -3.22
CA LEU A 54 20.44 7.44 -2.59
C LEU A 54 20.35 7.37 -1.06
N ALA A 55 19.32 7.97 -0.47
CA ALA A 55 19.10 7.90 0.98
C ALA A 55 18.82 6.46 1.46
N LEU A 56 18.04 5.68 0.69
CA LEU A 56 17.81 4.27 0.97
C LEU A 56 19.10 3.45 0.89
N ASN A 57 19.94 3.69 -0.12
CA ASN A 57 21.23 3.01 -0.29
C ASN A 57 22.20 3.25 0.90
N HIS A 58 22.10 4.42 1.54
CA HIS A 58 22.92 4.77 2.70
C HIS A 58 22.27 4.43 4.05
N SER A 59 21.09 3.82 4.03
CA SER A 59 20.38 3.40 5.24
C SER A 59 20.69 1.95 5.61
N LYS A 60 20.18 1.51 6.77
CA LYS A 60 20.21 0.10 7.21
C LYS A 60 19.05 -0.72 6.66
N ILE A 61 18.14 -0.12 5.89
CA ILE A 61 17.03 -0.82 5.23
C ILE A 61 17.61 -1.72 4.15
N THR A 62 17.30 -3.02 4.22
CA THR A 62 17.81 -4.02 3.27
C THR A 62 16.71 -4.66 2.43
N THR A 63 15.45 -4.48 2.81
CA THR A 63 14.32 -5.13 2.13
C THR A 63 13.15 -4.16 1.99
N VAL A 64 12.61 -4.07 0.78
CA VAL A 64 11.41 -3.30 0.46
C VAL A 64 10.49 -4.20 -0.35
N PRO A 65 9.70 -5.07 0.29
CA PRO A 65 8.94 -6.08 -0.45
C PRO A 65 7.74 -5.50 -1.20
N PHE A 66 7.30 -4.30 -0.80
CA PHE A 66 6.14 -3.57 -1.33
C PHE A 66 6.51 -2.14 -1.72
N VAL A 67 6.13 -1.71 -2.93
CA VAL A 67 6.33 -0.33 -3.41
C VAL A 67 5.06 0.22 -4.06
N HIS A 68 4.57 1.38 -3.62
CA HIS A 68 3.51 2.14 -4.30
C HIS A 68 4.16 3.04 -5.37
N ILE A 69 4.03 2.67 -6.65
CA ILE A 69 4.69 3.37 -7.75
C ILE A 69 3.75 4.40 -8.41
N ARG A 70 4.36 5.48 -8.90
CA ARG A 70 3.68 6.51 -9.70
C ARG A 70 3.50 6.06 -11.15
N ASP A 71 2.63 6.72 -11.89
CA ASP A 71 2.42 6.50 -13.34
C ASP A 71 3.70 6.67 -14.18
N ASP A 72 4.58 7.61 -13.82
CA ASP A 72 5.83 7.90 -14.52
C ASP A 72 7.05 7.08 -14.06
N PHE A 73 6.83 5.98 -13.33
CA PHE A 73 7.92 5.10 -12.91
C PHE A 73 8.68 4.56 -14.13
N GLN A 74 10.00 4.69 -14.12
CA GLN A 74 10.85 4.23 -15.20
C GLN A 74 11.28 2.77 -14.98
N SER A 75 11.56 2.04 -16.06
CA SER A 75 11.94 0.62 -16.00
C SER A 75 13.11 0.33 -15.05
N TRP A 76 14.11 1.22 -15.02
CA TRP A 76 15.26 1.06 -14.12
C TRP A 76 14.88 1.24 -12.64
N GLU A 77 13.82 1.99 -12.32
CA GLU A 77 13.32 2.14 -10.95
C GLU A 77 12.70 0.82 -10.48
N LEU A 78 11.99 0.12 -11.37
CA LEU A 78 11.48 -1.23 -11.11
C LEU A 78 12.63 -2.23 -10.93
N ASP A 79 13.66 -2.20 -11.79
CA ASP A 79 14.86 -3.04 -11.64
C ASP A 79 15.60 -2.75 -10.33
N TYR A 80 15.71 -1.48 -9.93
CA TYR A 80 16.34 -1.07 -8.68
C TYR A 80 15.65 -1.73 -7.48
N PHE A 81 14.34 -1.57 -7.35
CA PHE A 81 13.57 -2.17 -6.25
C PHE A 81 13.56 -3.71 -6.32
N TRP A 82 13.35 -4.27 -7.52
CA TRP A 82 13.28 -5.71 -7.73
C TRP A 82 14.59 -6.43 -7.34
N ASN A 83 15.74 -5.88 -7.73
CA ASN A 83 17.04 -6.52 -7.55
C ASN A 83 17.68 -6.15 -6.20
N GLN A 84 17.66 -4.87 -5.82
CA GLN A 84 18.37 -4.40 -4.62
C GLN A 84 17.57 -4.63 -3.33
N TYR A 85 16.25 -4.56 -3.42
CA TYR A 85 15.37 -4.61 -2.25
C TYR A 85 14.38 -5.78 -2.24
N GLN A 86 14.52 -6.69 -3.21
CA GLN A 86 13.71 -7.92 -3.31
C GLN A 86 12.19 -7.62 -3.44
N THR A 87 11.82 -6.48 -4.01
CA THR A 87 10.43 -6.10 -4.20
C THR A 87 9.70 -7.09 -5.09
N ARG A 88 8.54 -7.57 -4.67
CA ARG A 88 7.67 -8.48 -5.45
C ARG A 88 6.21 -8.02 -5.53
N TYR A 89 5.90 -6.89 -4.89
CA TYR A 89 4.58 -6.27 -4.88
C TYR A 89 4.75 -4.80 -5.26
N PHE A 90 4.41 -4.47 -6.50
CA PHE A 90 4.26 -3.10 -6.95
C PHE A 90 2.78 -2.76 -6.92
N ASN A 91 2.41 -1.67 -6.29
CA ASN A 91 1.05 -1.19 -6.27
C ASN A 91 0.94 0.09 -7.11
N VAL A 92 -0.18 0.23 -7.82
CA VAL A 92 -0.50 1.35 -8.69
C VAL A 92 -1.97 1.71 -8.56
N HIS A 93 -2.27 3.01 -8.64
CA HIS A 93 -3.63 3.45 -8.86
C HIS A 93 -4.17 3.00 -10.23
N GLU A 94 -5.47 2.78 -10.28
CA GLU A 94 -6.22 2.33 -11.45
C GLU A 94 -6.04 3.27 -12.66
N GLY A 95 -5.89 4.58 -12.42
CA GLY A 95 -5.63 5.57 -13.45
C GLY A 95 -4.31 5.33 -14.20
N SER A 96 -3.30 4.81 -13.51
CA SER A 96 -1.97 4.54 -14.08
C SER A 96 -1.96 3.37 -15.06
N LEU A 97 -3.04 2.57 -15.14
CA LEU A 97 -3.14 1.44 -16.07
C LEU A 97 -3.08 1.83 -17.55
N VAL A 98 -3.33 3.10 -17.89
CA VAL A 98 -3.11 3.60 -19.25
C VAL A 98 -1.62 3.53 -19.65
N HIS A 99 -0.71 3.51 -18.67
CA HIS A 99 0.73 3.42 -18.85
C HIS A 99 1.27 1.99 -18.67
N LEU A 100 0.44 0.96 -18.48
CA LEU A 100 0.92 -0.40 -18.22
C LEU A 100 1.96 -0.89 -19.25
N LYS A 101 1.79 -0.52 -20.52
CA LYS A 101 2.71 -0.88 -21.61
C LYS A 101 4.07 -0.18 -21.57
N SER A 102 4.24 0.91 -20.83
CA SER A 102 5.55 1.55 -20.65
C SER A 102 6.43 0.79 -19.64
N TRP A 103 5.84 -0.07 -18.82
CA TRP A 103 6.59 -0.92 -17.89
C TRP A 103 6.88 -2.29 -18.49
N PRO A 104 8.07 -2.88 -18.22
CA PRO A 104 8.43 -4.20 -18.72
C PRO A 104 7.42 -5.27 -18.28
N GLN A 105 6.97 -6.09 -19.23
CA GLN A 105 5.95 -7.11 -19.02
C GLN A 105 6.27 -8.11 -17.91
N LYS A 106 7.57 -8.36 -17.64
CA LYS A 106 8.03 -9.22 -16.54
C LYS A 106 7.50 -8.80 -15.16
N TYR A 107 7.15 -7.51 -14.98
CA TYR A 107 6.63 -6.98 -13.73
C TYR A 107 5.11 -7.02 -13.62
N TRP A 108 4.37 -7.18 -14.72
CA TRP A 108 2.91 -7.05 -14.69
C TRP A 108 2.27 -8.02 -13.69
N PRO A 109 2.64 -9.31 -13.60
CA PRO A 109 2.09 -10.23 -12.60
C PRO A 109 2.36 -9.83 -11.14
N HIS A 110 3.27 -8.86 -10.92
CA HIS A 110 3.63 -8.30 -9.62
C HIS A 110 3.04 -6.91 -9.39
N MET A 111 2.22 -6.40 -10.32
CA MET A 111 1.50 -5.14 -10.20
C MET A 111 0.11 -5.37 -9.62
N TYR A 112 -0.27 -4.59 -8.61
CA TYR A 112 -1.52 -4.72 -7.89
C TYR A 112 -2.29 -3.41 -7.96
N ILE A 113 -3.50 -3.47 -8.49
CA ILE A 113 -4.32 -2.29 -8.75
C ILE A 113 -5.01 -1.88 -7.47
N GLU A 114 -4.82 -0.63 -7.10
CA GLU A 114 -5.59 0.06 -6.08
C GLU A 114 -6.58 1.01 -6.74
N PHE A 115 -7.75 1.09 -6.14
CA PHE A 115 -8.78 2.04 -6.53
C PHE A 115 -8.74 3.24 -5.61
N ASN A 116 -8.91 4.41 -6.22
CA ASN A 116 -9.39 5.58 -5.50
C ASN A 116 -10.90 5.44 -5.22
N TYR A 117 -11.49 6.52 -4.74
CA TYR A 117 -12.92 6.61 -4.45
C TYR A 117 -13.50 7.91 -5.04
N ASN A 118 -13.10 8.22 -6.27
CA ASN A 118 -13.37 9.48 -6.97
C ASN A 118 -14.53 9.37 -7.99
N ASN A 119 -15.27 8.26 -7.97
CA ASN A 119 -16.36 7.90 -8.87
C ASN A 119 -15.91 7.72 -10.33
N ARG A 120 -14.72 7.16 -10.56
CA ARG A 120 -14.18 6.91 -11.91
C ARG A 120 -13.63 5.50 -12.06
N ILE A 121 -14.01 4.84 -13.14
CA ILE A 121 -13.53 3.51 -13.49
C ILE A 121 -12.83 3.59 -14.84
N PRO A 122 -11.52 3.28 -14.94
CA PRO A 122 -10.82 3.29 -16.21
C PRO A 122 -11.42 2.29 -17.19
N ALA A 123 -11.66 2.70 -18.44
CA ALA A 123 -12.18 1.81 -19.48
C ALA A 123 -11.23 0.62 -19.76
N SER A 124 -9.92 0.83 -19.54
CA SER A 124 -8.88 -0.20 -19.72
C SER A 124 -8.81 -1.23 -18.60
N LEU A 125 -9.58 -1.07 -17.52
CA LEU A 125 -9.48 -1.88 -16.31
C LEU A 125 -9.56 -3.39 -16.60
N LEU A 126 -10.66 -3.85 -17.21
CA LEU A 126 -10.91 -5.28 -17.42
C LEU A 126 -9.88 -5.92 -18.36
N VAL A 127 -9.43 -5.16 -19.38
CA VAL A 127 -8.42 -5.62 -20.34
C VAL A 127 -7.06 -5.83 -19.66
N ASN A 128 -6.77 -5.02 -18.64
CA ASN A 128 -5.49 -5.05 -17.94
C ASN A 128 -5.50 -5.95 -16.70
N LEU A 129 -6.65 -6.19 -16.07
CA LEU A 129 -6.76 -7.05 -14.88
C LEU A 129 -6.26 -8.49 -15.11
N ASN A 130 -6.46 -9.04 -16.31
CA ASN A 130 -5.98 -10.38 -16.66
C ASN A 130 -4.45 -10.47 -16.83
N LYS A 131 -3.75 -9.33 -16.83
CA LYS A 131 -2.30 -9.25 -17.05
C LYS A 131 -1.52 -8.97 -15.78
N VAL A 132 -2.21 -8.50 -14.73
CA VAL A 132 -1.60 -8.02 -13.50
C VAL A 132 -1.84 -8.97 -12.33
N GLY A 133 -1.15 -8.73 -11.22
CA GLY A 133 -1.20 -9.59 -10.03
C GLY A 133 -2.53 -9.60 -9.28
N GLY A 134 -3.42 -8.64 -9.55
CA GLY A 134 -4.75 -8.53 -8.93
C GLY A 134 -4.92 -7.19 -8.24
N PHE A 135 -5.56 -7.20 -7.07
CA PHE A 135 -5.87 -5.98 -6.31
C PHE A 135 -4.89 -5.73 -5.17
N CYS A 136 -4.54 -4.46 -5.01
CA CYS A 136 -4.13 -3.88 -3.73
C CYS A 136 -5.37 -3.20 -3.15
N LEU A 137 -6.00 -3.76 -2.11
CA LEU A 137 -7.15 -3.08 -1.50
C LEU A 137 -6.66 -2.08 -0.46
N ASP A 138 -6.75 -0.80 -0.77
CA ASP A 138 -6.80 0.23 0.27
C ASP A 138 -8.16 0.15 0.97
N PHE A 139 -8.14 -0.23 2.24
CA PHE A 139 -9.37 -0.45 2.97
C PHE A 139 -10.09 0.84 3.35
N SER A 140 -9.38 1.95 3.56
CA SER A 140 -10.05 3.22 3.84
C SER A 140 -10.69 3.81 2.58
N HIS A 141 -10.07 3.64 1.41
CA HIS A 141 -10.66 3.98 0.10
C HIS A 141 -11.91 3.16 -0.13
N LEU A 142 -11.86 1.85 0.14
CA LEU A 142 -13.01 0.97 0.02
C LEU A 142 -14.16 1.39 0.98
N TRP A 143 -13.84 1.75 2.22
CA TRP A 143 -14.84 2.24 3.19
C TRP A 143 -15.43 3.59 2.78
N SER A 144 -14.57 4.50 2.29
CA SER A 144 -14.98 5.77 1.74
C SER A 144 -15.91 5.57 0.54
N ALA A 145 -15.56 4.66 -0.37
CA ALA A 145 -16.37 4.34 -1.53
C ALA A 145 -17.75 3.81 -1.14
N ARG A 146 -17.80 2.89 -0.17
CA ARG A 146 -19.03 2.35 0.41
C ARG A 146 -19.91 3.44 1.01
N ASP A 147 -19.38 4.23 1.93
CA ASP A 147 -20.15 5.21 2.71
C ASP A 147 -20.56 6.44 1.88
N ARG A 148 -19.86 6.68 0.76
CA ARG A 148 -20.21 7.71 -0.24
C ARG A 148 -21.11 7.18 -1.36
N GLY A 149 -21.29 5.88 -1.48
CA GLY A 149 -22.10 5.26 -2.54
C GLY A 149 -21.55 5.52 -3.94
N VAL A 150 -20.22 5.48 -4.12
CA VAL A 150 -19.57 5.68 -5.42
C VAL A 150 -19.26 4.34 -6.11
N LEU A 151 -19.09 4.41 -7.43
CA LEU A 151 -19.02 3.24 -8.33
C LEU A 151 -17.95 2.22 -7.94
N GLU A 152 -16.83 2.65 -7.38
CA GLU A 152 -15.70 1.78 -7.02
C GLU A 152 -16.12 0.70 -6.02
N TRP A 153 -17.04 0.98 -5.09
CA TRP A 153 -17.54 -0.02 -4.14
C TRP A 153 -18.21 -1.21 -4.84
N GLU A 154 -19.08 -0.93 -5.81
CA GLU A 154 -19.80 -1.96 -6.56
C GLU A 154 -18.86 -2.75 -7.47
N VAL A 155 -17.96 -2.04 -8.17
CA VAL A 155 -17.00 -2.64 -9.08
C VAL A 155 -16.05 -3.57 -8.33
N ILE A 156 -15.46 -3.12 -7.22
CA ILE A 156 -14.55 -3.93 -6.42
C ILE A 156 -15.28 -5.15 -5.87
N ASN A 157 -16.47 -5.01 -5.27
CA ASN A 157 -17.24 -6.15 -4.74
C ASN A 157 -17.57 -7.22 -5.78
N LYS A 158 -17.74 -6.82 -7.04
CA LYS A 158 -17.94 -7.76 -8.15
C LYS A 158 -16.64 -8.43 -8.57
N LEU A 159 -15.56 -7.68 -8.69
CA LEU A 159 -14.30 -8.16 -9.27
C LEU A 159 -13.43 -8.95 -8.29
N ILE A 160 -13.46 -8.64 -6.99
CA ILE A 160 -12.69 -9.37 -5.96
C ILE A 160 -13.11 -10.84 -5.81
N LYS A 161 -14.27 -11.22 -6.37
CA LYS A 161 -14.71 -12.61 -6.45
C LYS A 161 -14.01 -13.40 -7.56
N LYS A 162 -13.40 -12.70 -8.52
CA LYS A 162 -12.77 -13.27 -9.72
C LYS A 162 -11.26 -13.08 -9.75
N TYR A 163 -10.76 -12.00 -9.17
CA TYR A 163 -9.35 -11.65 -9.15
C TYR A 163 -8.82 -11.66 -7.71
N PRO A 164 -7.58 -12.09 -7.49
CA PRO A 164 -7.01 -12.19 -6.15
C PRO A 164 -6.76 -10.81 -5.54
N VAL A 165 -6.77 -10.77 -4.20
CA VAL A 165 -6.24 -9.65 -3.42
C VAL A 165 -4.83 -10.03 -2.99
N GLY A 166 -3.82 -9.37 -3.55
CA GLY A 166 -2.43 -9.70 -3.28
C GLY A 166 -1.84 -8.94 -2.12
N CYS A 167 -2.29 -7.71 -1.91
CA CYS A 167 -1.78 -6.83 -0.87
C CYS A 167 -2.81 -5.76 -0.47
N ASN A 168 -2.48 -4.96 0.54
CA ASN A 168 -3.38 -3.93 1.07
C ASN A 168 -2.64 -2.68 1.49
N HIS A 169 -3.35 -1.56 1.50
CA HIS A 169 -3.01 -0.39 2.29
C HIS A 169 -3.84 -0.31 3.57
N LEU A 170 -3.16 0.11 4.63
CA LEU A 170 -3.72 0.32 5.96
C LEU A 170 -3.48 1.76 6.38
N ASN A 171 -4.54 2.53 6.47
CA ASN A 171 -4.58 3.94 6.81
C ASN A 171 -5.77 4.20 7.73
N GLY A 172 -5.87 5.41 8.28
CA GLY A 172 -7.02 5.76 9.10
C GLY A 172 -8.27 5.98 8.23
N TYR A 173 -9.44 5.87 8.85
CA TYR A 173 -10.70 6.23 8.23
C TYR A 173 -11.50 7.17 9.14
N SER A 174 -12.16 8.17 8.54
CA SER A 174 -13.05 9.08 9.25
C SER A 174 -14.51 8.77 8.94
N HIS A 175 -15.23 8.04 9.80
CA HIS A 175 -16.68 7.81 9.61
C HIS A 175 -17.49 9.11 9.50
N ARG A 176 -17.11 10.16 10.23
CA ARG A 176 -17.81 11.46 10.21
C ARG A 176 -17.70 12.15 8.86
N ARG A 177 -16.51 12.11 8.26
CA ARG A 177 -16.20 12.85 7.02
C ARG A 177 -16.21 11.95 5.78
N ARG A 178 -16.28 10.63 5.97
CA ARG A 178 -16.31 9.58 4.94
C ARG A 178 -15.15 9.66 3.96
N TYR A 179 -13.92 9.67 4.50
CA TYR A 179 -12.68 9.74 3.72
C TYR A 179 -11.52 9.08 4.48
N ASP A 180 -10.48 8.76 3.74
CA ASP A 180 -9.22 8.22 4.24
C ASP A 180 -8.46 9.25 5.10
N LEU A 181 -7.57 8.74 5.94
CA LEU A 181 -6.70 9.54 6.79
C LEU A 181 -5.28 8.97 6.74
N HIS A 182 -4.45 9.56 5.89
CA HIS A 182 -3.02 9.27 5.91
C HIS A 182 -2.28 9.87 7.13
N TYR A 183 -2.93 10.65 7.99
CA TYR A 183 -2.37 11.00 9.30
C TYR A 183 -3.33 10.56 10.40
N VAL A 184 -2.95 9.49 11.09
CA VAL A 184 -3.73 8.89 12.16
C VAL A 184 -3.44 9.62 13.46
N ARG A 185 -4.50 10.03 14.16
CA ARG A 185 -4.44 10.71 15.46
C ARG A 185 -4.86 9.80 16.61
N SER A 186 -5.63 8.75 16.33
CA SER A 186 -6.12 7.81 17.34
C SER A 186 -6.31 6.41 16.76
N ILE A 187 -6.08 5.38 17.57
CA ILE A 187 -6.31 3.97 17.21
C ILE A 187 -7.77 3.69 16.77
N ASN A 188 -8.73 4.48 17.24
CA ASN A 188 -10.14 4.34 16.87
C ASN A 188 -10.37 4.59 15.37
N GLN A 189 -9.49 5.34 14.71
CA GLN A 189 -9.54 5.56 13.26
C GLN A 189 -9.13 4.32 12.46
N LEU A 190 -8.66 3.27 13.11
CA LEU A 190 -8.31 1.97 12.52
C LEU A 190 -9.31 0.88 12.89
N SER A 191 -10.29 1.17 13.76
CA SER A 191 -11.22 0.15 14.25
C SER A 191 -12.16 -0.40 13.19
N TYR A 192 -12.36 0.32 12.08
CA TYR A 192 -13.17 -0.13 10.95
C TYR A 192 -12.61 -1.42 10.31
N LEU A 193 -11.31 -1.70 10.47
CA LEU A 193 -10.67 -2.93 9.98
C LEU A 193 -11.31 -4.21 10.54
N ARG A 194 -11.98 -4.15 11.70
CA ARG A 194 -12.70 -5.29 12.30
C ARG A 194 -13.88 -5.78 11.47
N GLU A 195 -14.41 -4.92 10.60
CA GLU A 195 -15.55 -5.22 9.75
C GLU A 195 -15.12 -5.89 8.43
N ILE A 196 -13.81 -6.04 8.20
CA ILE A 196 -13.24 -6.57 6.97
C ILE A 196 -13.04 -8.07 7.11
N PRO A 197 -13.65 -8.90 6.24
CA PRO A 197 -13.37 -10.33 6.23
C PRO A 197 -11.90 -10.64 5.98
N LEU A 198 -11.32 -11.54 6.78
CA LEU A 198 -9.89 -11.88 6.72
C LEU A 198 -9.40 -12.37 5.35
N LYS A 199 -10.29 -12.99 4.57
CA LYS A 199 -9.99 -13.42 3.19
C LYS A 199 -9.60 -12.29 2.23
N TYR A 200 -9.86 -11.03 2.60
CA TYR A 200 -9.49 -9.84 1.81
C TYR A 200 -8.15 -9.22 2.24
N PHE A 201 -7.50 -9.77 3.26
CA PHE A 201 -6.15 -9.36 3.65
C PHE A 201 -5.13 -10.17 2.84
N GLY A 202 -4.55 -9.50 1.85
CA GLY A 202 -3.47 -10.01 1.00
C GLY A 202 -2.17 -10.26 1.76
N HIS A 203 -1.16 -10.72 1.05
CA HIS A 203 0.09 -11.20 1.63
C HIS A 203 0.83 -10.12 2.43
N TYR A 204 1.09 -8.95 1.82
CA TYR A 204 1.64 -7.78 2.51
C TYR A 204 0.58 -6.71 2.75
N LEU A 205 0.68 -6.08 3.92
CA LEU A 205 -0.20 -4.99 4.34
C LEU A 205 0.69 -3.79 4.67
N ALA A 206 0.74 -2.80 3.79
CA ALA A 206 1.56 -1.63 4.02
C ALA A 206 0.75 -0.57 4.78
N LEU A 207 1.29 -0.07 5.90
CA LEU A 207 0.73 1.13 6.50
C LEU A 207 0.91 2.27 5.50
N GLU A 208 -0.12 3.02 5.13
CA GLU A 208 0.00 4.18 4.23
C GLU A 208 -0.25 5.47 5.03
N MET A 209 0.74 5.82 5.85
CA MET A 209 0.61 6.84 6.88
C MET A 209 1.81 7.79 6.90
N ASN A 210 1.54 9.07 7.04
CA ASN A 210 2.49 10.16 7.22
C ASN A 210 3.03 10.29 8.64
N ASN A 211 2.45 9.54 9.59
CA ASN A 211 2.98 9.42 10.95
C ASN A 211 4.45 8.97 10.97
N SER A 212 5.16 9.28 12.06
CA SER A 212 6.50 8.75 12.33
C SER A 212 6.50 7.22 12.40
N LEU A 213 7.62 6.57 12.13
CA LEU A 213 7.74 5.12 12.21
C LEU A 213 7.44 4.59 13.62
N ALA A 214 7.83 5.32 14.68
CA ALA A 214 7.47 4.94 16.04
C ALA A 214 5.94 4.93 16.25
N SER A 215 5.23 5.90 15.68
CA SER A 215 3.76 5.95 15.73
C SER A 215 3.14 4.84 14.88
N GLN A 216 3.68 4.62 13.67
CA GLN A 216 3.28 3.51 12.82
C GLN A 216 3.46 2.15 13.50
N GLN A 217 4.55 1.94 14.26
CA GLN A 217 4.78 0.72 15.02
C GLN A 217 3.69 0.51 16.09
N LYS A 218 3.27 1.59 16.78
CA LYS A 218 2.14 1.52 17.72
C LYS A 218 0.85 1.08 17.02
N TYR A 219 0.57 1.64 15.84
CA TYR A 219 -0.61 1.28 15.04
C TYR A 219 -0.53 -0.16 14.49
N LYS A 220 0.64 -0.58 14.01
CA LYS A 220 0.92 -1.97 13.61
C LYS A 220 0.59 -2.93 14.74
N ASN A 221 1.07 -2.68 15.97
CA ASN A 221 0.79 -3.53 17.12
C ASN A 221 -0.71 -3.61 17.44
N TYR A 222 -1.43 -2.49 17.37
CA TYR A 222 -2.89 -2.46 17.55
C TYR A 222 -3.60 -3.31 16.48
N ILE A 223 -3.24 -3.15 15.21
CA ILE A 223 -3.85 -3.88 14.10
C ILE A 223 -3.56 -5.39 14.22
N ILE A 224 -2.34 -5.79 14.59
CA ILE A 224 -2.01 -7.20 14.86
C ILE A 224 -2.93 -7.77 15.94
N GLY A 225 -3.09 -7.07 17.07
CA GLY A 225 -3.99 -7.48 18.14
C GLY A 225 -5.45 -7.62 17.69
N LEU A 226 -5.91 -6.68 16.86
CA LEU A 226 -7.23 -6.73 16.23
C LEU A 226 -7.36 -7.98 15.35
N LEU A 227 -6.46 -8.19 14.39
CA LEU A 227 -6.56 -9.31 13.44
C LEU A 227 -6.42 -10.68 14.13
N ASN A 228 -5.58 -10.80 15.16
CA ASN A 228 -5.46 -12.05 15.94
C ASN A 228 -6.76 -12.40 16.66
N LYS A 229 -7.45 -11.41 17.23
CA LYS A 229 -8.72 -11.61 17.93
C LYS A 229 -9.82 -12.12 16.99
N TYR A 230 -9.87 -11.61 15.77
CA TYR A 230 -10.89 -11.96 14.77
C TYR A 230 -10.47 -13.12 13.84
N SER A 231 -9.25 -13.64 13.97
CA SER A 231 -8.80 -14.85 13.23
C SER A 231 -9.34 -16.16 13.82
N HIS A 232 -9.93 -16.11 15.02
CA HIS A 232 -10.43 -17.27 15.76
C HIS A 232 -11.96 -17.25 15.92
N SER A 233 -12.64 -16.31 15.26
CA SER A 233 -14.11 -16.17 15.22
C SER A 233 -14.62 -16.51 13.84
#